data_AF-A0A0Q5B5K5-F1
#
_entry.id   AF-A0A0Q5B5K5-F1
#
_cell.length_a   1.000
_cell.length_b   1.000
_cell.length_c   1.000
_cell.angle_alpha   90.00
_cell.angle_beta   90.00
_cell.angle_gamma   90.00
#
_symmetry.space_group_name_H-M   'P 1'
#
loop_
_entity.id
_entity.type
_entity.pdbx_description
1 polymer ?
#
loop_
_entity_poly.entity_id
_entity_poly.type
_entity_poly.pdbx_seq_one_letter_code
_entity_poly.pdbx_strand_id
1 'polypeptide(L)'
;MSLRTLRHYDEVGLLKPSGRTVGGFRLYTERDVDRLLLIRRMKPLGFSLDAMAELLRVVDSLEIAGTAEEAAAIRTRLDAFVADAAARRAKLEEQLAMADEFLALLRAR
;
A
#
# COMPACT_ATOMS: atom_id res chain seq x y z
N MET A 1 11.74 6.66 4.71
CA MET A 1 11.22 6.98 3.35
C MET A 1 11.86 8.29 2.94
N SER A 2 12.39 8.40 1.72
CA SER A 2 13.13 9.58 1.28
C SER A 2 12.30 10.46 0.35
N LEU A 3 12.71 11.71 0.17
CA LEU A 3 12.14 12.62 -0.85
C LEU A 3 12.23 12.02 -2.27
N ARG A 4 13.25 11.19 -2.54
CA ARG A 4 13.39 10.48 -3.82
C ARG A 4 12.25 9.47 -4.03
N THR A 5 11.85 8.75 -2.98
CA THR A 5 10.71 7.81 -3.06
C THR A 5 9.39 8.54 -3.33
N LEU A 6 9.16 9.67 -2.66
CA LEU A 6 7.98 10.51 -2.91
C LEU A 6 7.93 11.05 -4.34
N ARG A 7 9.07 11.52 -4.89
CA ARG A 7 9.15 11.93 -6.30
C ARG A 7 8.89 10.79 -7.26
N HIS A 8 9.46 9.62 -6.99
CA HIS A 8 9.21 8.45 -7.81
C HIS A 8 7.72 8.07 -7.84
N TYR A 9 7.03 8.12 -6.70
CA TYR A 9 5.59 7.86 -6.64
C TYR A 9 4.75 8.91 -7.40
N ASP A 10 5.17 10.17 -7.40
CA ASP A 10 4.57 11.22 -8.24
C ASP A 10 4.80 10.93 -9.73
N GLU A 11 6.03 10.60 -10.12
CA GLU A 11 6.43 10.30 -11.51
C GLU A 11 5.68 9.09 -12.10
N VAL A 12 5.53 8.02 -11.32
CA VAL A 12 4.76 6.83 -11.75
C VAL A 12 3.25 6.98 -11.52
N GLY A 13 2.80 8.14 -11.03
CA GLY A 13 1.38 8.46 -10.84
C GLY A 13 0.70 7.75 -9.66
N LEU A 14 1.46 7.07 -8.81
CA LEU A 14 0.95 6.36 -7.63
C LEU A 14 0.51 7.31 -6.51
N LEU A 15 1.20 8.43 -6.32
CA LEU A 15 0.83 9.47 -5.36
C LEU A 15 1.14 10.85 -5.92
N LYS A 16 0.11 11.56 -6.37
CA LYS A 16 0.23 12.92 -6.88
C LYS A 16 -0.02 13.93 -5.75
N PRO A 17 0.77 15.02 -5.68
CA PRO A 17 0.49 16.09 -4.74
C PRO A 17 -0.84 16.76 -5.10
N SER A 18 -1.67 17.05 -4.10
CA SER A 18 -2.93 17.79 -4.28
C SER A 18 -2.71 19.21 -4.83
N GLY A 19 -1.52 19.78 -4.66
CA GLY A 19 -1.23 21.11 -5.20
C GLY A 19 0.26 21.42 -5.28
N ARG A 20 0.54 22.64 -5.74
CA ARG A 20 1.89 23.21 -5.74
C ARG A 20 1.83 24.64 -5.23
N THR A 21 2.85 25.06 -4.49
CA THR A 21 3.05 26.46 -4.14
C THR A 21 3.39 27.28 -5.40
N VAL A 22 3.29 28.61 -5.30
CA VAL A 22 3.74 29.54 -6.34
C VAL A 22 5.22 29.32 -6.71
N GLY A 23 6.05 28.95 -5.74
CA GLY A 23 7.47 28.60 -5.94
C GLY A 23 7.72 27.18 -6.45
N GLY A 24 6.69 26.39 -6.79
CA GLY A 24 6.81 25.05 -7.38
C GLY A 24 6.96 23.89 -6.38
N PHE A 25 6.99 24.15 -5.07
CA PHE A 25 7.04 23.10 -4.05
C PHE A 25 5.73 22.30 -4.02
N ARG A 26 5.84 20.97 -3.83
CA ARG A 26 4.70 20.05 -3.73
C ARG A 26 3.95 20.26 -2.42
N LEU A 27 2.63 20.37 -2.51
CA LEU A 27 1.73 20.44 -1.36
C LEU A 27 0.92 19.15 -1.29
N TYR A 28 0.94 18.53 -0.12
CA TYR A 28 0.20 17.31 0.18
C TYR A 28 -0.88 17.62 1.20
N THR A 29 -2.11 17.19 0.92
CA THR A 29 -3.22 17.25 1.87
C THR A 29 -3.17 16.09 2.85
N GLU A 30 -3.99 16.11 3.90
CA GLU A 30 -4.15 14.97 4.82
C GLU A 30 -4.53 13.69 4.07
N ARG A 31 -5.41 13.79 3.07
CA ARG A 31 -5.78 12.68 2.19
C ARG A 31 -4.59 12.08 1.45
N ASP A 32 -3.66 12.92 0.97
CA ASP A 32 -2.44 12.42 0.32
C ASP A 32 -1.53 11.70 1.31
N VAL A 33 -1.49 12.18 2.57
CA VAL A 33 -0.73 11.53 3.65
C VAL A 33 -1.35 10.17 3.97
N ASP A 34 -2.67 10.04 4.04
CA ASP A 34 -3.34 8.76 4.29
C ASP A 34 -3.05 7.74 3.18
N ARG A 35 -3.11 8.17 1.91
CA ARG A 35 -2.71 7.35 0.76
C ARG A 35 -1.25 6.90 0.87
N LEU A 36 -0.35 7.81 1.24
CA LEU A 36 1.06 7.51 1.44
C LEU A 36 1.29 6.48 2.55
N LEU A 37 0.56 6.58 3.65
CA LEU A 37 0.63 5.62 4.76
C LEU A 37 0.12 4.24 4.32
N LEU A 38 -0.92 4.18 3.48
CA LEU A 38 -1.40 2.92 2.92
C LEU A 38 -0.35 2.27 2.01
N ILE A 39 0.20 3.01 1.05
CA ILE A 39 1.31 2.53 0.19
C ILE A 39 2.47 1.98 1.03
N ARG A 40 2.84 2.70 2.10
CA ARG A 40 3.94 2.30 2.98
C ARG A 40 3.67 0.96 3.67
N ARG A 41 2.42 0.68 4.07
CA ARG A 41 2.03 -0.59 4.71
C ARG A 41 2.00 -1.77 3.74
N MET A 42 1.77 -1.52 2.46
CA MET A 42 1.77 -2.57 1.42
C MET A 42 3.19 -3.04 1.07
N LYS A 43 4.19 -2.17 1.17
CA LYS A 43 5.56 -2.48 0.73
C LYS A 43 6.20 -3.68 1.44
N PRO A 44 6.12 -3.83 2.79
CA PRO A 44 6.65 -5.01 3.48
C PRO A 44 5.96 -6.32 3.09
N LEU A 45 4.69 -6.26 2.66
CA LEU A 45 3.94 -7.42 2.19
C LEU A 45 4.28 -7.81 0.74
N GLY A 46 5.19 -7.09 0.09
CA GLY A 46 5.68 -7.41 -1.26
C GLY A 46 4.68 -7.13 -2.38
N PHE A 47 3.71 -6.23 -2.18
CA PHE A 47 2.84 -5.78 -3.26
C PHE A 47 3.65 -5.07 -4.36
N SER A 48 3.22 -5.20 -5.62
CA SER A 48 3.75 -4.42 -6.74
C SER A 48 3.20 -3.00 -6.74
N LEU A 49 3.84 -2.08 -7.47
CA LEU A 49 3.32 -0.71 -7.64
C LEU A 49 1.93 -0.71 -8.29
N ASP A 50 1.68 -1.62 -9.23
CA ASP A 50 0.37 -1.74 -9.89
C ASP A 50 -0.72 -2.18 -8.91
N ALA A 51 -0.43 -3.16 -8.05
CA ALA A 51 -1.37 -3.61 -7.02
C ALA A 51 -1.62 -2.50 -5.98
N MET A 52 -0.59 -1.71 -5.64
CA MET A 52 -0.77 -0.52 -4.79
C MET A 52 -1.69 0.50 -5.45
N ALA A 53 -1.48 0.81 -6.72
CA ALA A 53 -2.31 1.76 -7.47
C ALA A 53 -3.76 1.26 -7.58
N GLU A 54 -3.96 -0.04 -7.78
CA GLU A 54 -5.29 -0.63 -7.84
C GLU A 54 -6.02 -0.58 -6.49
N LEU A 55 -5.37 -0.91 -5.38
CA LEU A 55 -5.99 -0.77 -4.06
C LEU A 55 -6.40 0.68 -3.78
N LEU A 56 -5.55 1.65 -4.11
CA LEU A 56 -5.87 3.07 -3.94
C LEU A 56 -7.11 3.47 -4.76
N ARG A 57 -7.23 2.99 -6.00
CA ARG A 57 -8.42 3.20 -6.82
C ARG A 57 -9.67 2.55 -6.23
N VAL A 58 -9.55 1.35 -5.66
CA VAL A 58 -10.67 0.65 -4.99
C VAL A 58 -11.16 1.46 -3.79
N VAL A 59 -10.24 1.95 -2.94
CA VAL A 59 -10.58 2.79 -1.78
C VAL A 59 -11.22 4.10 -2.23
N ASP A 60 -10.64 4.79 -3.21
CA ASP A 60 -11.19 6.04 -3.75
C ASP A 60 -12.59 5.80 -4.36
N SER A 61 -12.80 4.69 -5.05
CA SER A 61 -14.11 4.33 -5.65
C SER A 61 -15.18 4.09 -4.60
N LEU A 62 -14.80 3.51 -3.45
CA LEU A 62 -15.75 3.21 -2.36
C LEU A 62 -16.30 4.50 -1.74
N GLU A 63 -15.50 5.56 -1.68
CA GLU A 63 -15.93 6.85 -1.13
C GLU A 63 -16.93 7.60 -2.03
N ILE A 64 -16.88 7.36 -3.34
CA ILE A 64 -17.74 8.04 -4.33
C ILE A 64 -18.88 7.16 -4.86
N ALA A 65 -19.02 5.93 -4.35
CA ALA A 65 -20.04 4.99 -4.81
C ALA A 65 -21.44 5.60 -4.67
N GLY A 66 -22.20 5.65 -5.76
CA GLY A 66 -23.50 6.31 -5.81
C GLY A 66 -24.65 5.41 -5.39
N THR A 67 -24.46 4.09 -5.45
CA THR A 67 -25.47 3.09 -5.12
C THR A 67 -24.94 1.98 -4.23
N ALA A 68 -25.85 1.28 -3.55
CA ALA A 68 -25.50 0.12 -2.72
C ALA A 68 -24.92 -1.05 -3.54
N GLU A 69 -25.38 -1.22 -4.78
CA GLU A 69 -24.90 -2.28 -5.68
C GLU A 69 -23.46 -2.01 -6.14
N GLU A 70 -23.16 -0.77 -6.53
CA GLU A 70 -21.79 -0.33 -6.85
C GLU A 70 -20.86 -0.50 -5.64
N ALA A 71 -21.29 -0.05 -4.46
CA ALA A 71 -20.51 -0.20 -3.24
C ALA A 71 -20.24 -1.67 -2.91
N ALA A 72 -21.23 -2.55 -3.09
CA ALA A 72 -21.05 -3.99 -2.89
C ALA A 72 -20.02 -4.59 -3.86
N ALA A 73 -20.07 -4.22 -5.15
CA ALA A 73 -19.10 -4.68 -6.14
C ALA A 73 -17.67 -4.21 -5.83
N ILE A 74 -17.51 -2.96 -5.38
CA ILE A 74 -16.21 -2.42 -4.96
C ILE A 74 -15.70 -3.12 -3.70
N ARG A 75 -16.60 -3.43 -2.76
CA ARG A 75 -16.25 -4.13 -1.52
C ARG A 75 -15.75 -5.54 -1.77
N THR A 76 -16.33 -6.26 -2.73
CA THR A 76 -15.81 -7.55 -3.20
C THR A 76 -14.36 -7.46 -3.70
N ARG A 77 -14.01 -6.38 -4.42
CA ARG A 77 -12.62 -6.14 -4.86
C ARG A 77 -11.70 -5.84 -3.67
N LEU A 78 -12.17 -5.05 -2.70
CA LEU A 78 -11.42 -4.79 -1.47
C LEU A 78 -11.17 -6.07 -0.67
N ASP A 79 -12.17 -6.95 -0.57
CA ASP A 79 -12.04 -8.23 0.12
C ASP A 79 -11.00 -9.14 -0.54
N ALA A 80 -10.86 -9.09 -1.87
CA ALA A 80 -9.78 -9.79 -2.57
C ALA A 80 -8.38 -9.27 -2.17
N PHE A 81 -8.22 -7.96 -1.98
CA PHE A 81 -6.97 -7.38 -1.46
C PHE A 81 -6.71 -7.78 -0.01
N VAL A 82 -7.76 -7.85 0.82
CA VAL A 82 -7.63 -8.33 2.21
C VAL A 82 -7.16 -9.79 2.23
N ALA A 83 -7.73 -10.64 1.37
CA ALA A 83 -7.32 -12.03 1.24
C ALA A 83 -5.85 -12.17 0.77
N ASP A 84 -5.43 -11.42 -0.25
CA ASP A 84 -4.04 -11.42 -0.72
C ASP A 84 -3.07 -10.92 0.36
N ALA A 85 -3.43 -9.84 1.07
CA ALA A 85 -2.63 -9.34 2.18
C ALA A 85 -2.49 -10.37 3.31
N ALA A 86 -3.56 -11.11 3.63
CA ALA A 86 -3.53 -12.17 4.61
C ALA A 86 -2.62 -13.34 4.18
N ALA A 87 -2.69 -13.76 2.92
CA ALA A 87 -1.82 -14.81 2.37
C ALA A 87 -0.34 -14.40 2.40
N ARG A 88 -0.04 -13.16 2.03
CA ARG A 88 1.33 -12.60 2.10
C ARG A 88 1.85 -12.52 3.53
N ARG A 89 1.01 -12.12 4.48
CA ARG A 89 1.35 -12.14 5.90
C ARG A 89 1.70 -13.55 6.37
N ALA A 90 0.87 -14.55 6.04
CA ALA A 90 1.12 -15.93 6.45
C ALA A 90 2.48 -16.43 5.93
N LYS A 91 2.81 -16.12 4.67
CA LYS A 91 4.13 -16.43 4.10
C LYS A 91 5.29 -15.74 4.83
N LEU A 92 5.12 -14.49 5.27
CA LEU A 92 6.14 -13.80 6.07
C LEU A 92 6.32 -14.45 7.45
N GLU A 93 5.24 -14.95 8.06
CA GLU A 93 5.32 -15.68 9.33
C GLU A 93 6.09 -17.00 9.18
N GLU A 94 5.88 -17.74 8.09
CA GLU A 94 6.68 -18.92 7.75
C GLU A 94 8.17 -18.57 7.57
N GLN A 95 8.46 -17.47 6.87
CA GLN A 95 9.84 -17.01 6.67
C GLN A 95 10.52 -16.57 7.97
N LEU A 96 9.77 -15.93 8.87
CA LEU A 96 10.25 -15.57 10.20
C LEU A 96 10.60 -16.83 11.00
N ALA A 97 9.73 -17.83 11.01
CA ALA A 97 9.98 -19.09 11.71
C ALA A 97 11.25 -19.80 11.20
N MET A 98 11.46 -19.86 9.88
CA MET A 98 12.68 -20.41 9.29
C MET A 98 13.94 -19.61 9.69
N ALA A 99 13.85 -18.29 9.73
CA ALA A 99 14.96 -17.44 10.15
C ALA A 99 15.32 -17.65 11.63
N ASP A 100 14.31 -17.80 12.49
CA ASP A 100 14.50 -18.08 13.91
C ASP A 100 15.16 -19.44 14.14
N GLU A 101 14.75 -20.48 13.41
CA GLU A 101 15.39 -21.80 13.43
C GLU A 101 16.86 -21.72 13.01
N PHE A 102 17.15 -21.02 11.91
CA PHE A 102 18.52 -20.82 11.44
C PHE A 102 19.40 -20.10 12.48
N LEU A 103 18.87 -19.07 13.14
CA LEU A 103 19.58 -18.37 14.21
C LEU A 103 19.85 -19.26 15.42
N ALA A 104 18.90 -20.13 15.79
CA ALA A 104 19.07 -21.09 16.88
C ALA A 104 20.20 -22.09 16.57
N LEU A 105 20.26 -22.60 15.34
CA LEU A 105 21.33 -23.50 14.89
C LEU A 105 22.72 -22.87 14.97
N LEU A 106 22.85 -21.59 14.59
CA LEU A 106 24.12 -20.87 14.68
C LEU A 106 24.56 -20.61 16.12
N ARG A 107 23.63 -20.32 17.04
CA ARG A 107 23.93 -20.05 18.46
C ARG A 107 24.29 -21.28 19.27
N ALA A 108 23.91 -22.47 18.80
CA ALA A 108 24.23 -23.75 19.44
C ALA A 108 25.63 -24.28 19.07
N ARG A 109 26.37 -23.55 18.24
CA ARG A 109 27.78 -23.82 17.87
C ARG A 109 28.72 -23.00 18.75
#